data_AF-A0A560T0X5-F1
#
_entry.id   AF-A0A560T0X5-F1
#
_cell.length_a   1.000
_cell.length_b   1.000
_cell.length_c   1.000
_cell.angle_alpha   90.00
_cell.angle_beta   90.00
_cell.angle_gamma   90.00
#
_symmetry.space_group_name_H-M   'P 1'
#
loop_
_entity.id
_entity.type
_entity.pdbx_description
1 polymer ?
#
loop_
_entity_poly.entity_id
_entity_poly.type
_entity_poly.pdbx_seq_one_letter_code
_entity_poly.pdbx_strand_id
1 'polypeptide(L)'
;MFDDLMTDKCYVIDENGKRTGPFNTRFTNGDQIRTFDQTLDAKEGDTLIQPLPNGKEVSFTIKDVKYVSGIEEGSWLISYLRGSAKPKEPKISNPIYNFHGANNVQIGDNNIQNIRSAVETLVHGINTAQATPSEKEHAKGLLRTFLENPTTSAVLGAATSGLVALLG
;
A
#
# COMPACT_ATOMS: atom_id res chain seq x y z
N MET A 1 -4.48 9.09 -37.87
CA MET A 1 -4.51 7.71 -38.44
C MET A 1 -3.97 6.65 -37.45
N PHE A 2 -3.12 7.00 -36.48
CA PHE A 2 -2.61 6.05 -35.47
C PHE A 2 -3.43 5.98 -34.17
N ASP A 3 -4.29 6.97 -33.88
CA ASP A 3 -5.21 6.97 -32.74
C ASP A 3 -6.22 5.81 -32.77
N ASP A 4 -6.65 5.39 -33.96
CA ASP A 4 -7.65 4.32 -34.13
C ASP A 4 -7.12 2.92 -33.75
N LEU A 5 -5.80 2.81 -33.53
CA LEU A 5 -5.14 1.59 -33.04
C LEU A 5 -4.99 1.57 -31.51
N MET A 6 -5.28 2.68 -30.83
CA MET A 6 -5.22 2.82 -29.37
C MET A 6 -6.57 2.50 -28.75
N THR A 7 -6.82 1.20 -28.60
CA THR A 7 -8.09 0.69 -28.05
C THR A 7 -8.17 0.76 -26.54
N ASP A 8 -7.05 1.02 -25.87
CA ASP A 8 -6.95 0.99 -24.42
C ASP A 8 -6.74 2.39 -23.84
N LYS A 9 -7.20 2.56 -22.60
CA LYS A 9 -6.95 3.77 -21.82
C LYS A 9 -5.96 3.45 -20.73
N CYS A 10 -5.03 4.34 -20.42
CA CYS A 10 -4.23 4.26 -19.21
C CYS A 10 -4.35 5.53 -18.38
N TYR A 11 -4.02 5.41 -17.11
CA TYR A 11 -3.86 6.55 -16.22
C TYR A 11 -2.46 6.48 -15.62
N VAL A 12 -1.89 7.64 -15.31
CA VAL A 12 -0.64 7.72 -14.57
C VAL A 12 -0.96 8.31 -13.19
N ILE A 13 -0.34 7.77 -12.15
CA ILE A 13 -0.40 8.31 -10.80
C ILE A 13 1.02 8.75 -10.46
N ASP A 14 1.17 10.05 -10.20
CA ASP A 14 2.45 10.63 -9.77
C ASP A 14 2.79 10.20 -8.32
N GLU A 15 4.00 10.54 -7.87
CA GLU A 15 4.44 10.33 -6.48
C GLU A 15 3.53 11.03 -5.43
N ASN A 16 2.88 12.13 -5.80
CA ASN A 16 1.92 12.83 -4.93
C ASN A 16 0.54 12.16 -4.89
N GLY A 17 0.36 11.10 -5.68
CA GLY A 17 -0.89 10.38 -5.78
C GLY A 17 -1.95 11.02 -6.68
N LYS A 18 -1.61 12.07 -7.44
CA LYS A 18 -2.45 12.72 -8.45
C LYS A 18 -2.58 11.81 -9.65
N ARG A 19 -3.82 11.48 -10.01
CA ARG A 19 -4.17 10.67 -11.18
C ARG A 19 -4.31 11.59 -12.40
N THR A 20 -3.52 11.34 -13.44
CA THR A 20 -3.57 11.99 -14.75
C THR A 20 -4.03 10.99 -15.82
N GLY A 21 -4.74 11.48 -16.83
CA GLY A 21 -5.39 10.68 -17.87
C GLY A 21 -6.91 10.86 -17.90
N PRO A 22 -7.64 10.06 -18.69
CA PRO A 22 -7.17 8.90 -19.44
C PRO A 22 -6.31 9.29 -20.66
N PHE A 23 -5.20 8.59 -20.84
CA PHE A 23 -4.39 8.68 -22.06
C PHE A 23 -4.72 7.50 -22.97
N ASN A 24 -4.78 7.75 -24.27
CA ASN A 24 -4.97 6.70 -25.26
C ASN A 24 -3.66 5.93 -25.40
N THR A 25 -3.79 4.60 -25.32
CA THR A 25 -2.65 3.71 -25.41
C THR A 25 -3.06 2.36 -25.99
N ARG A 26 -2.09 1.46 -26.11
CA ARG A 26 -2.34 0.07 -26.47
C ARG A 26 -1.46 -0.82 -25.60
N PHE A 27 -2.10 -1.61 -24.75
CA PHE A 27 -1.39 -2.64 -23.98
C PHE A 27 -1.16 -3.83 -24.89
N THR A 28 0.11 -4.12 -25.17
CA THR A 28 0.51 -5.33 -25.90
C THR A 28 1.06 -6.36 -24.92
N ASN A 29 1.36 -7.58 -25.37
CA ASN A 29 1.96 -8.63 -24.52
C ASN A 29 3.37 -8.31 -23.99
N GLY A 30 3.90 -7.10 -24.25
CA GLY A 30 5.17 -6.61 -23.72
C GLY A 30 5.04 -5.82 -22.42
N ASP A 31 6.18 -5.37 -21.93
CA ASP A 31 6.37 -4.51 -20.76
C ASP A 31 6.49 -3.02 -21.15
N GLN A 32 6.03 -2.67 -22.36
CA GLN A 32 6.11 -1.33 -22.91
C GLN A 32 4.75 -0.92 -23.49
N ILE A 33 4.38 0.33 -23.25
CA ILE A 33 3.25 0.98 -23.92
C ILE A 33 3.74 2.19 -24.71
N ARG A 34 2.97 2.54 -25.74
CA ARG A 34 3.13 3.79 -26.48
C ARG A 34 1.90 4.65 -26.28
N THR A 35 2.08 5.95 -26.12
CA THR A 35 1.00 6.95 -26.18
C THR A 35 1.44 8.10 -27.07
N PHE A 36 0.50 8.66 -27.83
CA PHE A 36 0.72 9.86 -28.64
C PHE A 36 0.28 11.13 -27.91
N ASP A 37 -0.25 11.00 -26.69
CA ASP A 37 -0.69 12.14 -25.88
C ASP A 37 0.50 13.01 -25.46
N GLN A 38 0.56 14.22 -26.01
CA GLN A 38 1.62 15.21 -25.73
C GLN A 38 1.51 15.79 -24.32
N THR A 39 0.37 15.64 -23.66
CA THR A 39 0.12 16.10 -22.28
C THR A 39 0.53 15.06 -21.23
N LEU A 40 1.18 13.96 -21.64
CA LEU A 40 1.68 12.97 -20.71
C LEU A 40 2.78 13.57 -19.84
N ASP A 41 2.49 13.67 -18.54
CA ASP A 41 3.47 13.99 -17.50
C ASP A 41 3.67 12.71 -16.67
N ALA A 42 4.71 11.95 -17.02
CA ALA A 42 5.07 10.69 -16.39
C ALA A 42 6.58 10.61 -16.24
N LYS A 43 7.04 10.18 -15.07
CA LYS A 43 8.46 9.99 -14.75
C LYS A 43 8.74 8.57 -14.26
N GLU A 44 10.02 8.23 -14.22
CA GLU A 44 10.46 6.99 -13.59
C GLU A 44 10.03 6.94 -12.12
N GLY A 45 9.46 5.81 -11.69
CA GLY A 45 8.91 5.64 -10.34
C GLY A 45 7.40 5.86 -10.24
N ASP A 46 6.77 6.53 -11.20
CA ASP A 46 5.32 6.74 -11.22
C ASP A 46 4.55 5.41 -11.41
N THR A 47 3.27 5.43 -11.06
CA THR A 47 2.40 4.25 -11.19
C THR A 47 1.49 4.36 -12.41
N LEU A 48 1.66 3.46 -13.36
CA LEU A 48 0.78 3.30 -14.51
C LEU A 48 -0.41 2.41 -14.14
N ILE A 49 -1.63 2.86 -14.42
CA ILE A 49 -2.86 2.13 -14.17
C ILE A 49 -3.52 1.72 -15.48
N GLN A 50 -3.79 0.43 -15.61
CA GLN A 50 -4.61 -0.16 -16.67
C GLN A 50 -6.01 -0.50 -16.13
N PRO A 51 -7.08 0.17 -16.59
CA PRO A 51 -8.45 -0.26 -16.35
C PRO A 51 -8.73 -1.53 -17.16
N LEU A 52 -9.28 -2.55 -16.51
CA LEU A 52 -9.72 -3.78 -17.15
C LEU A 52 -11.23 -3.70 -17.48
N PRO A 53 -11.70 -4.46 -18.49
CA PRO A 53 -13.12 -4.48 -18.89
C PRO A 53 -14.10 -4.89 -17.77
N ASN A 54 -13.60 -5.55 -16.72
CA ASN A 54 -14.38 -5.99 -15.56
C ASN A 54 -14.47 -4.93 -14.44
N GLY A 55 -14.04 -3.70 -14.69
CA GLY A 55 -14.03 -2.61 -13.71
C GLY A 55 -12.91 -2.70 -12.67
N LYS A 56 -12.01 -3.69 -12.76
CA LYS A 56 -10.79 -3.74 -11.93
C LYS A 56 -9.69 -2.91 -12.56
N GLU A 57 -8.74 -2.46 -11.76
CA GLU A 57 -7.57 -1.71 -12.21
C GLU A 57 -6.30 -2.47 -11.86
N VAL A 58 -5.35 -2.54 -12.80
CA VAL A 58 -4.03 -3.12 -12.60
C VAL A 58 -3.01 -2.00 -12.55
N SER A 59 -2.15 -2.00 -11.53
CA SER A 59 -1.08 -1.04 -11.36
C SER A 59 0.28 -1.62 -11.77
N PHE A 60 1.05 -0.82 -12.49
CA PHE A 60 2.41 -1.10 -12.95
C PHE A 60 3.34 0.01 -12.50
N THR A 61 4.61 -0.29 -12.23
CA THR A 61 5.61 0.74 -11.91
C THR A 61 6.33 1.14 -13.18
N ILE A 62 6.36 2.43 -13.49
CA ILE A 62 7.09 2.99 -14.62
C ILE A 62 8.58 2.91 -14.33
N LYS A 63 9.34 2.29 -15.24
CA LYS A 63 10.79 2.12 -15.15
C LYS A 63 11.54 3.16 -15.97
N ASP A 64 11.02 3.50 -17.15
CA ASP A 64 11.70 4.35 -18.12
C ASP A 64 10.64 5.00 -19.04
N VAL A 65 10.84 6.27 -19.35
CA VAL A 65 9.95 7.07 -20.22
C VAL A 65 10.80 7.73 -21.30
N LYS A 66 10.55 7.38 -22.56
CA LYS A 66 11.28 7.94 -23.71
C LYS A 66 10.33 8.66 -24.63
N TYR A 67 10.70 9.88 -25.03
CA TYR A 67 10.04 10.56 -26.12
C TYR A 67 10.72 10.23 -27.44
N VAL A 68 9.95 9.76 -28.41
CA VAL A 68 10.40 9.42 -29.76
C VAL A 68 9.73 10.36 -30.75
N SER A 69 10.49 11.32 -31.28
CA SER A 69 10.07 12.21 -32.37
C SER A 69 10.77 11.79 -33.67
N GLY A 70 10.09 10.98 -34.48
CA GLY A 70 10.66 10.49 -35.75
C GLY A 70 9.66 10.35 -36.89
N ILE A 71 8.36 10.40 -36.62
CA ILE A 71 7.29 10.34 -37.62
C ILE A 71 6.26 11.38 -37.19
N GLU A 72 6.00 12.38 -38.04
CA GLU A 72 5.00 13.49 -37.97
C GLU A 72 4.57 14.03 -36.59
N GLU A 73 4.00 13.21 -35.70
CA GLU A 73 3.67 13.55 -34.31
C GLU A 73 4.50 12.68 -33.34
N GLY A 74 5.26 13.31 -32.45
CA GLY A 74 6.09 12.56 -31.51
C GLY A 74 5.27 11.71 -30.55
N SER A 75 5.89 10.67 -30.01
CA SER A 75 5.20 9.68 -29.17
C SER A 75 6.02 9.30 -27.95
N TRP A 76 5.35 9.02 -26.86
CA TRP A 76 5.94 8.57 -25.61
C TRP A 76 5.95 7.05 -25.56
N LEU A 77 7.11 6.47 -25.31
CA LEU A 77 7.32 5.06 -25.03
C LEU A 77 7.59 4.91 -23.54
N ILE A 78 6.68 4.22 -22.84
CA ILE A 78 6.76 4.01 -21.39
C ILE A 78 7.05 2.53 -21.17
N SER A 79 8.19 2.23 -20.56
CA SER A 79 8.51 0.88 -20.08
C SER A 79 8.06 0.74 -18.64
N TYR A 80 7.34 -0.33 -18.32
CA TYR A 80 6.77 -0.57 -17.01
C TYR A 80 7.00 -2.00 -16.56
N LEU A 81 7.23 -2.19 -15.26
CA LEU A 81 7.29 -3.52 -14.68
C LEU A 81 5.91 -3.88 -14.16
N ARG A 82 5.49 -5.12 -14.46
CA ARG A 82 4.40 -5.77 -13.72
C ARG A 82 4.85 -5.89 -12.28
N GLY A 83 4.48 -4.88 -11.49
CA GLY A 83 4.72 -4.87 -10.07
C GLY A 83 4.00 -6.06 -9.47
N SER A 84 4.77 -7.07 -9.06
CA SER A 84 4.43 -7.86 -7.88
C SER A 84 3.96 -6.85 -6.85
N ALA A 85 2.69 -6.93 -6.45
CA ALA A 85 2.01 -5.99 -5.56
C ALA A 85 2.98 -5.29 -4.61
N LYS A 86 3.45 -4.08 -4.99
CA LYS A 86 4.03 -3.19 -3.99
C LYS A 86 2.86 -2.91 -3.04
N PRO A 87 2.97 -3.24 -1.75
CA PRO A 87 1.95 -2.86 -0.78
C PRO A 87 1.74 -1.37 -0.98
N LYS A 88 0.50 -0.94 -1.24
CA LYS A 88 0.17 0.48 -1.30
C LYS A 88 0.77 1.11 -0.07
N GLU A 89 1.78 1.97 -0.24
CA GLU A 89 2.10 2.91 0.83
C GLU A 89 0.79 3.65 1.12
N PRO A 90 0.30 3.60 2.36
CA PRO A 90 -0.98 4.18 2.68
C PRO A 90 -0.86 5.67 2.42
N LYS A 91 -1.47 6.14 1.32
CA LYS A 91 -1.77 7.56 1.14
C LYS A 91 -2.48 7.98 2.41
N ILE A 92 -1.82 8.79 3.22
CA ILE A 92 -2.44 9.51 4.33
C ILE A 92 -3.36 10.53 3.66
N SER A 93 -4.50 10.05 3.18
CA SER A 93 -5.68 10.88 3.06
C SER A 93 -5.98 11.25 4.50
N ASN A 94 -5.93 12.53 4.83
CA ASN A 94 -6.56 13.07 6.03
C ASN A 94 -8.00 13.43 5.63
N PRO A 95 -8.95 12.48 5.58
CA PRO A 95 -10.32 12.85 5.38
C PRO A 95 -10.80 13.58 6.64
N ILE A 96 -11.14 14.85 6.50
CA ILE A 96 -11.87 15.58 7.52
C ILE A 96 -13.30 15.04 7.50
N TYR A 97 -13.58 14.09 8.39
CA TYR A 97 -14.93 13.61 8.62
C TYR A 97 -15.51 14.29 9.86
N ASN A 98 -16.53 15.13 9.66
CA ASN A 98 -17.34 15.66 10.75
C ASN A 98 -18.36 14.60 11.18
N PHE A 99 -18.22 14.07 12.40
CA PHE A 99 -19.19 13.14 12.98
C PHE A 99 -19.86 13.76 14.21
N HIS A 100 -21.17 14.01 14.11
CA HIS A 100 -22.02 14.20 15.29
C HIS A 100 -22.46 12.81 15.80
N GLY A 101 -22.05 12.45 17.04
CA GLY A 101 -22.78 11.45 17.84
C GLY A 101 -22.28 9.99 17.86
N ALA A 102 -21.07 9.66 17.43
CA ALA A 102 -20.51 8.31 17.60
C ALA A 102 -19.27 8.33 18.52
N ASN A 103 -19.41 7.78 19.72
CA ASN A 103 -18.39 7.78 20.78
C ASN A 103 -17.16 6.87 20.51
N ASN A 104 -16.98 6.30 19.32
CA ASN A 104 -15.81 5.48 18.98
C ASN A 104 -15.47 5.62 17.48
N VAL A 105 -14.97 6.79 17.09
CA VAL A 105 -14.40 7.02 15.76
C VAL A 105 -12.92 6.60 15.79
N GLN A 106 -12.61 5.44 15.23
CA GLN A 106 -11.26 4.91 15.14
C GLN A 106 -10.69 5.20 13.73
N ILE A 107 -9.81 6.20 13.61
CA ILE A 107 -9.09 6.52 12.37
C ILE A 107 -7.62 6.19 12.61
N GLY A 108 -7.06 5.25 11.83
CA GLY A 108 -5.64 4.87 11.87
C GLY A 108 -5.36 3.54 12.60
N ASP A 109 -4.51 2.72 11.97
CA ASP A 109 -3.85 1.55 12.55
C ASP A 109 -4.74 0.39 13.05
N ASN A 110 -5.77 0.01 12.28
CA ASN A 110 -6.59 -1.18 12.55
C ASN A 110 -5.73 -2.43 12.83
N ASN A 111 -4.62 -2.61 12.12
CA ASN A 111 -3.71 -3.74 12.34
C ASN A 111 -3.04 -3.70 13.71
N ILE A 112 -2.53 -2.54 14.13
CA ILE A 112 -1.85 -2.39 15.43
C ILE A 112 -2.84 -2.58 16.57
N GLN A 113 -4.08 -2.09 16.43
CA GLN A 113 -5.11 -2.26 17.43
C GLN A 113 -5.57 -3.72 17.56
N ASN A 114 -5.73 -4.43 16.43
CA ASN A 114 -6.02 -5.87 16.44
C ASN A 114 -4.87 -6.67 17.05
N ILE A 115 -3.62 -6.35 16.73
CA ILE A 115 -2.46 -7.03 17.31
C ILE A 115 -2.36 -6.74 18.82
N ARG A 116 -2.57 -5.48 19.23
CA ARG A 116 -2.62 -5.11 20.65
C ARG A 116 -3.70 -5.90 21.39
N SER A 117 -4.93 -5.95 20.87
CA SER A 117 -6.03 -6.70 21.47
C SER A 117 -5.73 -8.20 21.55
N ALA A 118 -5.09 -8.78 20.53
CA ALA A 118 -4.67 -10.17 20.54
C ALA A 118 -3.61 -10.45 21.63
N VAL A 119 -2.62 -9.56 21.79
CA VAL A 119 -1.59 -9.69 22.84
C VAL A 119 -2.20 -9.51 24.22
N GLU A 120 -3.10 -8.53 24.42
CA GLU A 120 -3.82 -8.35 25.70
C GLU A 120 -4.63 -9.60 26.06
N THR A 121 -5.32 -10.19 25.08
CA THR A 121 -6.06 -11.45 25.25
C THR A 121 -5.12 -12.60 25.61
N LEU A 122 -3.94 -12.67 24.99
CA LEU A 122 -2.93 -13.68 25.29
C LEU A 122 -2.39 -13.53 26.72
N VAL A 123 -2.09 -12.31 27.16
CA VAL A 123 -1.66 -12.02 28.55
C VAL A 123 -2.74 -12.45 29.53
N HIS A 124 -4.00 -12.11 29.26
CA HIS A 124 -5.12 -12.53 30.09
C HIS A 124 -5.26 -14.05 30.11
N GLY A 125 -5.12 -14.72 28.96
CA GLY A 125 -5.13 -16.18 28.86
C GLY A 125 -4.02 -16.85 29.66
N ILE A 126 -2.81 -16.30 29.65
CA ILE A 126 -1.69 -16.81 30.48
C ILE A 126 -2.03 -16.67 31.97
N ASN A 127 -2.62 -15.55 32.38
CA ASN A 127 -3.02 -15.33 33.77
C ASN A 127 -4.11 -16.31 34.24
N THR A 128 -5.09 -16.60 33.38
CA THR A 128 -6.24 -17.47 33.71
C THR A 128 -6.01 -18.94 33.40
N ALA A 129 -4.94 -19.31 32.69
CA ALA A 129 -4.60 -20.69 32.38
C ALA A 129 -4.46 -21.55 33.65
N GLN A 130 -4.88 -22.81 33.57
CA GLN A 130 -4.58 -23.81 34.59
C GLN A 130 -3.14 -24.32 34.42
N ALA A 131 -2.19 -23.46 34.77
CA ALA A 131 -0.75 -23.74 34.76
C ALA A 131 -0.13 -23.33 36.10
N THR A 132 1.04 -23.88 36.43
CA THR A 132 1.75 -23.51 37.65
C THR A 132 2.22 -22.05 37.59
N PRO A 133 2.45 -21.40 38.74
CA PRO A 133 2.95 -20.02 38.76
C PRO A 133 4.25 -19.83 37.95
N SER A 134 5.15 -20.82 38.03
CA SER A 134 6.42 -20.83 37.29
C SER A 134 6.22 -20.88 35.78
N GLU A 135 5.30 -21.71 35.29
CA GLU A 135 4.98 -21.80 33.85
C GLU A 135 4.35 -20.52 33.32
N LYS A 136 3.49 -19.86 34.13
CA LYS A 136 2.90 -18.57 33.77
C LYS A 136 3.95 -17.48 33.69
N GLU A 137 4.86 -17.44 34.65
CA GLU A 137 5.96 -16.45 34.69
C GLU A 137 6.94 -16.65 33.53
N HIS A 138 7.27 -17.91 33.21
CA HIS A 138 8.06 -18.24 32.04
C HIS A 138 7.37 -17.82 30.72
N ALA A 139 6.07 -18.08 30.57
CA ALA A 139 5.31 -17.67 29.40
C ALA A 139 5.24 -16.13 29.25
N LYS A 140 5.06 -15.39 30.36
CA LYS A 140 5.15 -13.93 30.37
C LYS A 140 6.55 -13.44 29.99
N GLY A 141 7.60 -14.09 30.47
CA GLY A 141 8.99 -13.76 30.13
C GLY A 141 9.29 -13.92 28.64
N LEU A 142 8.78 -14.98 28.00
CA LEU A 142 8.89 -15.17 26.55
C LEU A 142 8.14 -14.09 25.78
N LEU A 143 6.92 -13.76 26.21
CA LEU A 143 6.11 -12.72 25.57
C LEU A 143 6.76 -11.33 25.73
N ARG A 144 7.36 -11.07 26.89
CA ARG A 144 8.14 -9.86 27.14
C ARG A 144 9.34 -9.77 26.21
N THR A 145 10.11 -10.85 26.07
CA THR A 145 11.26 -10.93 25.16
C THR A 145 10.84 -10.67 23.70
N PHE A 146 9.68 -11.19 23.29
CA PHE A 146 9.11 -10.92 21.97
C PHE A 146 8.79 -9.43 21.76
N LEU A 147 8.17 -8.78 22.75
CA LEU A 147 7.81 -7.36 22.67
C LEU A 147 9.02 -6.44 22.74
N GLU A 148 10.03 -6.77 23.55
CA GLU A 148 11.27 -6.00 23.70
C GLU A 148 12.24 -6.19 22.52
N ASN A 149 12.00 -7.16 21.63
CA ASN A 149 12.80 -7.32 20.42
C ASN A 149 12.69 -6.07 19.51
N PRO A 150 13.81 -5.45 19.09
CA PRO A 150 13.79 -4.21 18.30
C PRO A 150 13.02 -4.32 16.98
N THR A 151 13.08 -5.48 16.31
CA THR A 151 12.37 -5.71 15.04
C THR A 151 10.87 -5.82 15.26
N THR A 152 10.44 -6.57 16.29
CA THR A 152 9.03 -6.67 16.68
C THR A 152 8.48 -5.33 17.17
N SER A 153 9.26 -4.63 18.00
CA SER A 153 8.90 -3.30 18.51
C SER A 153 8.74 -2.26 17.40
N ALA A 154 9.57 -2.31 16.36
CA ALA A 154 9.45 -1.41 15.21
C ALA A 154 8.12 -1.61 14.45
N VAL A 155 7.62 -2.85 14.36
CA VAL A 155 6.34 -3.16 13.70
C VAL A 155 5.14 -2.75 14.56
N LEU A 156 5.25 -2.89 15.88
CA LEU A 156 4.18 -2.56 16.83
C LEU A 156 4.15 -1.07 17.24
N GLY A 157 5.24 -0.34 17.01
CA GLY A 157 5.36 1.08 17.30
C GLY A 157 5.13 1.40 18.79
N ALA A 158 4.48 2.53 19.07
CA ALA A 158 4.21 3.01 20.43
C ALA A 158 3.32 2.07 21.28
N ALA A 159 2.71 1.03 20.69
CA ALA A 159 1.88 0.07 21.42
C ALA A 159 2.70 -0.87 22.32
N THR A 160 3.99 -1.08 22.04
CA THR A 160 4.83 -2.01 22.82
C THR A 160 5.00 -1.59 24.27
N SER A 161 5.15 -0.30 24.55
CA SER A 161 5.33 0.21 25.91
C SER A 161 4.12 -0.08 26.80
N GLY A 162 2.90 0.01 26.25
CA GLY A 162 1.67 -0.33 26.96
C GLY A 162 1.51 -1.83 27.21
N LEU A 163 1.92 -2.66 26.23
CA LEU A 163 1.84 -4.12 26.35
C LEU A 163 2.87 -4.69 27.34
N VAL A 164 4.09 -4.14 27.36
CA VAL A 164 5.12 -4.53 28.35
C VAL A 164 4.69 -4.18 29.77
N ALA A 165 3.97 -3.07 29.97
CA ALA A 165 3.43 -2.70 31.28
C ALA A 165 2.37 -3.69 31.81
N LEU A 166 1.62 -4.37 30.92
CA LEU A 166 0.64 -5.39 31.29
C LEU A 166 1.28 -6.73 31.69
N LEU A 167 2.57 -6.91 31.40
CA LEU A 167 3.35 -8.10 31.75
C LEU A 167 4.11 -7.95 33.07
N GLY A 168 4.10 -6.76 33.67
CA GLY A 168 4.70 -6.47 34.97
C GLY A 168 3.89 -7.01 36.15
#